data_AF-A0A2C9CRB0-F1
#
_entry.id   AF-A0A2C9CRB0-F1
#
_cell.length_a   1.000
_cell.length_b   1.000
_cell.length_c   1.000
_cell.angle_alpha   90.00
_cell.angle_beta   90.00
_cell.angle_gamma   90.00
#
_symmetry.space_group_name_H-M   'P 1'
#
loop_
_entity.id
_entity.type
_entity.pdbx_description
1 polymer ?
#
loop_
_entity_poly.entity_id
_entity_poly.type
_entity_poly.pdbx_seq_one_letter_code
_entity_poly.pdbx_strand_id
1 'polypeptide(L)'
;MGDVSLNFTPSPKTQLFKRIIRERAVQRTDRIYEMIFTEERLRDLQQCSICLAHVRANSPADANEQASEKLYQILGLVNLAIDGGKHWRLSSRMAGKLPVSDVLIGPHTTTHFENGKLTHDGFWHENWVGGPVRRTRSTEAMIAWERRVQQLMEGTSKSPWRDSCKSAAARYLKAFSNPNLEESFLEGWRLFENISGSRHTKIPNQILRASNVFESNTEYFIIGKHLALRRNLLAHGHAITADDGETVVFQMLRFVVPFLKRYILNSLNFQSEKEFWEFLDLPAQNDKRVAKRSEHERQLELLAKAASFRNETDW
;
A
#
# COMPACT_ATOMS: atom_id res chain seq x y z
N MET A 1 9.11 8.18 -16.68
CA MET A 1 7.64 8.24 -16.61
C MET A 1 7.24 9.68 -16.86
N GLY A 2 6.24 9.94 -17.70
CA GLY A 2 5.78 11.30 -17.97
C GLY A 2 5.24 11.96 -16.69
N ASP A 3 5.30 13.29 -16.62
CA ASP A 3 4.67 14.03 -15.53
C ASP A 3 3.15 13.88 -15.59
N VAL A 4 2.60 12.97 -14.78
CA VAL A 4 1.16 12.84 -14.55
C VAL A 4 0.75 13.88 -13.51
N SER A 5 -0.18 14.76 -13.87
CA SER A 5 -0.80 15.70 -12.93
C SER A 5 -2.22 15.25 -12.57
N LEU A 6 -2.58 15.41 -11.30
CA LEU A 6 -3.88 15.00 -10.76
C LEU A 6 -4.63 16.21 -10.23
N ASN A 7 -5.89 16.35 -10.62
CA ASN A 7 -6.81 17.37 -10.14
C ASN A 7 -8.04 16.70 -9.50
N PHE A 8 -8.08 16.70 -8.18
CA PHE A 8 -9.18 16.12 -7.39
C PHE A 8 -10.38 17.06 -7.23
N THR A 9 -10.27 18.32 -7.66
CA THR A 9 -11.32 19.34 -7.58
C THR A 9 -11.52 20.05 -8.93
N PRO A 10 -11.79 19.29 -10.01
CA PRO A 10 -11.98 19.88 -11.33
C PRO A 10 -13.19 20.82 -11.33
N SER A 11 -13.04 22.00 -11.93
CA SER A 11 -14.11 22.99 -11.96
C SER A 11 -15.26 22.54 -12.87
N PRO A 12 -16.50 22.40 -12.35
CA PRO A 12 -17.66 21.97 -13.14
C PRO A 12 -18.06 22.95 -14.24
N LYS A 13 -17.57 24.19 -14.17
CA LYS A 13 -17.90 25.26 -15.13
C LYS A 13 -17.12 25.14 -16.43
N THR A 14 -16.00 24.41 -16.44
CA THR A 14 -15.12 24.30 -17.61
C THR A 14 -15.79 23.51 -18.74
N GLN A 15 -15.53 23.91 -19.98
CA GLN A 15 -16.05 23.21 -21.17
C GLN A 15 -15.53 21.77 -21.24
N LEU A 16 -14.27 21.56 -20.85
CA LEU A 16 -13.66 20.24 -20.77
C LEU A 16 -14.45 19.32 -19.84
N PHE A 17 -14.69 19.75 -18.59
CA PHE A 17 -15.42 18.93 -17.62
C PHE A 17 -16.84 18.62 -18.10
N LYS A 18 -17.57 19.63 -18.59
CA LYS A 18 -18.93 19.44 -19.13
C LYS A 18 -18.96 18.40 -20.24
N ARG A 19 -17.98 18.43 -21.14
CA ARG A 19 -17.88 17.46 -22.22
C ARG A 19 -17.58 16.06 -21.67
N ILE A 20 -16.62 15.91 -20.77
CA ILE A 20 -16.29 14.62 -20.14
C ILE A 20 -17.54 14.01 -19.48
N ILE A 21 -18.31 14.79 -18.72
CA ILE A 21 -19.55 14.33 -18.10
C ILE A 21 -20.56 13.85 -19.16
N ARG A 22 -20.71 14.61 -20.25
CA ARG A 22 -21.62 14.24 -21.34
C ARG A 22 -21.20 12.94 -22.02
N GLU A 23 -19.93 12.79 -22.38
CA GLU A 23 -19.40 11.58 -23.02
C GLU A 23 -19.57 10.35 -22.11
N ARG A 24 -19.29 10.50 -20.80
CA ARG A 24 -19.52 9.44 -19.81
C ARG A 24 -21.00 9.08 -19.66
N ALA A 25 -21.90 10.06 -19.78
CA ALA A 25 -23.34 9.80 -19.74
C ALA A 25 -23.82 9.01 -20.97
N VAL A 26 -23.26 9.27 -22.14
CA VAL A 26 -23.55 8.51 -23.37
C VAL A 26 -23.10 7.05 -23.22
N GLN A 27 -21.95 6.78 -22.59
CA GLN A 27 -21.53 5.39 -22.36
C GLN A 27 -22.50 4.60 -21.48
N ARG A 28 -23.33 5.26 -20.66
CA ARG A 28 -24.32 4.57 -19.82
C ARG A 28 -25.43 3.89 -20.61
N THR A 29 -25.67 4.33 -21.85
CA THR A 29 -26.69 3.74 -22.73
C THR A 29 -26.16 2.53 -23.52
N ASP A 30 -24.89 2.16 -23.34
CA ASP A 30 -24.32 0.96 -23.93
C ASP A 30 -24.80 -0.29 -23.19
N ARG A 31 -25.18 -1.33 -23.95
CA ARG A 31 -25.61 -2.64 -23.41
C ARG A 31 -24.53 -3.30 -22.54
N ILE A 32 -23.25 -3.10 -22.84
CA ILE A 32 -22.13 -3.61 -22.04
C ILE A 32 -22.09 -2.92 -20.67
N TYR A 33 -22.43 -1.62 -20.63
CA TYR A 33 -22.46 -0.85 -19.40
C TYR A 33 -23.51 -1.38 -18.42
N GLU A 34 -24.70 -1.72 -18.90
CA GLU A 34 -25.79 -2.29 -18.09
C GLU A 34 -25.43 -3.66 -17.48
N MET A 35 -24.65 -4.48 -18.20
CA MET A 35 -24.16 -5.76 -17.68
C MET A 35 -23.15 -5.58 -16.53
N ILE A 36 -22.35 -4.51 -16.56
CA ILE A 36 -21.26 -4.28 -15.60
C ILE A 36 -21.74 -3.47 -14.39
N PHE A 37 -22.57 -2.45 -14.61
CA PHE A 37 -23.04 -1.53 -13.56
C PHE A 37 -24.50 -1.80 -13.22
N THR A 38 -24.72 -2.79 -12.36
CA THR A 38 -26.01 -3.01 -11.66
C THR A 38 -26.50 -1.72 -11.00
N GLU A 39 -27.81 -1.61 -10.71
CA GLU A 39 -28.40 -0.42 -10.04
C GLU A 39 -27.66 0.01 -8.77
N GLU A 40 -27.15 -0.94 -7.97
CA GLU A 40 -26.37 -0.64 -6.77
C GLU A 40 -25.06 0.09 -7.10
N ARG A 41 -24.28 -0.42 -8.07
CA ARG A 41 -23.05 0.22 -8.55
C ARG A 41 -23.31 1.60 -9.16
N LEU A 42 -24.46 1.80 -9.80
CA LEU A 42 -24.84 3.11 -10.34
C LEU A 42 -25.11 4.15 -9.26
N ARG A 43 -25.71 3.74 -8.13
CA ARG A 43 -25.87 4.62 -6.96
C ARG A 43 -24.53 5.01 -6.36
N ASP A 44 -23.58 4.07 -6.27
CA ASP A 44 -22.23 4.36 -5.76
C ASP A 44 -21.48 5.33 -6.68
N LEU A 45 -21.61 5.15 -8.00
CA LEU A 45 -21.00 6.04 -9.00
C LEU A 45 -21.44 7.49 -8.87
N GLN A 46 -22.71 7.74 -8.52
CA GLN A 46 -23.23 9.10 -8.33
C GLN A 46 -22.64 9.81 -7.12
N GLN A 47 -22.11 9.06 -6.15
CA GLN A 47 -21.51 9.59 -4.93
C GLN A 47 -20.00 9.84 -5.08
N CYS A 48 -19.40 9.34 -6.16
CA CYS A 48 -17.96 9.45 -6.40
C CYS A 48 -17.59 10.87 -6.87
N SER A 49 -16.56 11.45 -6.26
CA SER A 49 -15.90 12.64 -6.80
C SER A 49 -15.09 12.29 -8.04
N ILE A 50 -15.05 13.21 -9.01
CA ILE A 50 -14.25 13.04 -10.22
C ILE A 50 -12.86 13.62 -9.99
N CYS A 51 -11.84 12.82 -10.29
CA CYS A 51 -10.45 13.26 -10.43
C CYS A 51 -10.10 13.30 -11.92
N LEU A 52 -9.48 14.39 -12.36
CA LEU A 52 -8.90 14.47 -13.71
C LEU A 52 -7.40 14.21 -13.63
N ALA A 53 -6.92 13.21 -14.37
CA ALA A 53 -5.50 12.94 -14.56
C ALA A 53 -5.09 13.44 -15.95
N HIS A 54 -4.09 14.32 -16.02
CA HIS A 54 -3.48 14.71 -17.27
C HIS A 54 -2.18 13.93 -17.47
N VAL A 55 -2.04 13.30 -18.62
CA VAL A 55 -0.92 12.41 -18.95
C VAL A 55 -0.56 12.55 -20.42
N ARG A 56 0.73 12.40 -20.73
CA ARG A 56 1.22 12.18 -22.09
C ARG A 56 1.50 10.69 -22.26
N ALA A 57 0.77 10.05 -23.15
CA ALA A 57 0.81 8.61 -23.36
C ALA A 57 0.63 8.26 -24.83
N ASN A 58 1.12 7.08 -25.22
CA ASN A 58 1.08 6.62 -26.61
C ASN A 58 -0.23 5.91 -26.98
N SER A 59 -1.02 5.52 -25.99
CA SER A 59 -2.31 4.85 -26.19
C SER A 59 -3.27 5.12 -25.02
N PRO A 60 -4.58 4.88 -25.19
CA PRO A 60 -5.54 4.95 -24.08
C PRO A 60 -5.19 4.02 -22.91
N ALA A 61 -4.66 2.82 -23.18
CA ALA A 61 -4.26 1.87 -22.15
C ALA A 61 -3.05 2.37 -21.35
N ASP A 62 -2.02 2.87 -22.04
CA ASP A 62 -0.84 3.49 -21.44
C ASP A 62 -1.23 4.73 -20.59
N ALA A 63 -2.16 5.56 -21.09
CA ALA A 63 -2.69 6.69 -20.36
C ALA A 63 -3.36 6.26 -19.04
N ASN A 64 -4.20 5.21 -19.09
CA ASN A 64 -4.88 4.68 -17.91
C ASN A 64 -3.90 4.06 -16.92
N GLU A 65 -2.88 3.32 -17.38
CA GLU A 65 -1.88 2.69 -16.52
C GLU A 65 -1.06 3.75 -15.76
N GLN A 66 -0.52 4.75 -16.48
CA GLN A 66 0.26 5.82 -15.86
C GLN A 66 -0.58 6.66 -14.88
N ALA A 67 -1.83 7.00 -15.26
CA ALA A 67 -2.74 7.75 -14.40
C ALA A 67 -3.11 6.95 -13.15
N SER A 68 -3.46 5.68 -13.31
CA SER A 68 -3.82 4.78 -12.21
C SER A 68 -2.64 4.60 -11.26
N GLU A 69 -1.43 4.36 -11.76
CA GLU A 69 -0.25 4.19 -10.90
C GLU A 69 0.02 5.44 -10.04
N LYS A 70 -0.10 6.64 -10.62
CA LYS A 70 0.06 7.89 -9.87
C LYS A 70 -1.05 8.07 -8.82
N LEU A 71 -2.28 7.73 -9.18
CA LEU A 71 -3.43 7.80 -8.29
C LEU A 71 -3.29 6.79 -7.13
N TYR A 72 -2.81 5.58 -7.42
CA TYR A 72 -2.57 4.54 -6.43
C TYR A 72 -1.52 4.96 -5.40
N GLN A 73 -0.47 5.66 -5.81
CA GLN A 73 0.53 6.22 -4.89
C GLN A 73 -0.11 7.17 -3.87
N ILE A 74 -0.91 8.13 -4.34
CA ILE A 74 -1.54 9.13 -3.46
C ILE A 74 -2.59 8.46 -2.56
N LEU A 75 -3.49 7.69 -3.15
CA LEU A 75 -4.56 7.02 -2.41
C LEU A 75 -4.02 5.97 -1.42
N GLY A 76 -2.86 5.37 -1.72
CA GLY A 76 -2.14 4.51 -0.79
C GLY A 76 -1.69 5.24 0.47
N LEU A 77 -1.07 6.41 0.34
CA LEU A 77 -0.69 7.24 1.49
C LEU A 77 -1.92 7.75 2.27
N VAL A 78 -2.97 8.13 1.54
CA VAL A 78 -4.25 8.55 2.11
C VAL A 78 -4.88 7.45 2.98
N ASN A 79 -4.99 6.22 2.46
CA ASN A 79 -5.52 5.11 3.24
C ASN A 79 -4.59 4.72 4.38
N LEU A 80 -3.27 4.71 4.16
CA LEU A 80 -2.29 4.42 5.22
C LEU A 80 -2.40 5.39 6.41
N ALA A 81 -2.70 6.67 6.15
CA ALA A 81 -2.95 7.66 7.20
C ALA A 81 -4.20 7.33 8.04
N ILE A 82 -5.24 6.76 7.42
CA ILE A 82 -6.49 6.33 8.07
C ILE A 82 -6.27 5.04 8.86
N ASP A 83 -5.66 4.04 8.23
CA ASP A 83 -5.61 2.66 8.73
C ASP A 83 -4.67 2.47 9.93
N GLY A 84 -3.97 3.53 10.37
CA GLY A 84 -3.05 3.49 11.51
C GLY A 84 -3.62 3.04 12.85
N GLY A 85 -4.94 3.09 13.02
CA GLY A 85 -5.65 2.59 14.20
C GLY A 85 -6.76 1.60 13.86
N LYS A 86 -6.72 1.02 12.65
CA LYS A 86 -7.75 0.10 12.18
C LYS A 86 -7.36 -1.32 12.58
N HIS A 87 -8.14 -1.92 13.47
CA HIS A 87 -7.84 -3.23 14.05
C HIS A 87 -8.88 -4.30 13.70
N TRP A 88 -10.06 -3.89 13.27
CA TRP A 88 -11.17 -4.76 12.88
C TRP A 88 -12.25 -3.96 12.13
N ARG A 89 -13.22 -4.65 11.55
CA ARG A 89 -14.51 -4.08 11.12
C ARG A 89 -15.65 -5.05 11.44
N LEU A 90 -16.87 -4.54 11.64
CA LEU A 90 -18.07 -5.37 11.57
C LEU A 90 -18.61 -5.26 10.13
N SER A 91 -18.64 -6.38 9.40
CA SER A 91 -19.24 -6.42 8.06
C SER A 91 -20.64 -7.02 8.17
N SER A 92 -21.69 -6.21 8.05
CA SER A 92 -23.09 -6.69 8.05
C SER A 92 -23.66 -7.00 6.67
N ARG A 93 -22.94 -6.66 5.60
CA ARG A 93 -23.30 -7.05 4.23
C ARG A 93 -22.76 -8.46 3.96
N MET A 94 -23.49 -9.27 3.18
CA MET A 94 -23.12 -10.65 2.83
C MET A 94 -21.60 -10.78 2.67
N ALA A 95 -21.03 -11.65 3.50
CA ALA A 95 -19.60 -11.78 3.77
C ALA A 95 -18.72 -11.63 2.51
N GLY A 96 -17.62 -10.88 2.66
CA GLY A 96 -16.44 -11.05 1.81
C GLY A 96 -16.37 -10.28 0.48
N LYS A 97 -17.13 -9.19 0.28
CA LYS A 97 -17.05 -8.40 -0.96
C LYS A 97 -16.70 -6.91 -0.81
N LEU A 98 -16.48 -6.44 0.42
CA LEU A 98 -16.07 -5.06 0.64
C LEU A 98 -14.54 -4.97 0.77
N PRO A 99 -13.88 -4.11 -0.01
CA PRO A 99 -12.47 -3.78 0.18
C PRO A 99 -12.16 -3.36 1.61
N VAL A 100 -10.93 -3.59 2.05
CA VAL A 100 -10.47 -3.14 3.37
C VAL A 100 -10.24 -1.63 3.38
N SER A 101 -9.74 -1.04 2.29
CA SER A 101 -9.51 0.40 2.19
C SER A 101 -10.79 1.24 2.26
N ASP A 102 -10.70 2.40 2.92
CA ASP A 102 -11.84 3.31 3.11
C ASP A 102 -11.99 4.32 1.95
N VAL A 103 -10.91 4.60 1.22
CA VAL A 103 -10.92 5.49 0.06
C VAL A 103 -10.51 4.68 -1.16
N LEU A 104 -11.42 4.56 -2.13
CA LEU A 104 -11.26 3.72 -3.32
C LEU A 104 -11.25 4.57 -4.59
N ILE A 105 -10.74 3.99 -5.67
CA ILE A 105 -11.00 4.50 -7.02
C ILE A 105 -12.43 4.15 -7.40
N GLY A 106 -13.17 5.14 -7.91
CA GLY A 106 -14.52 4.95 -8.42
C GLY A 106 -14.57 3.87 -9.50
N PRO A 107 -15.68 3.12 -9.63
CA PRO A 107 -15.70 1.92 -10.46
C PRO A 107 -15.81 2.20 -11.96
N HIS A 108 -15.69 3.46 -12.42
CA HIS A 108 -15.77 3.83 -13.84
C HIS A 108 -14.71 4.88 -14.20
N THR A 109 -13.76 4.48 -15.05
CA THR A 109 -12.65 5.32 -15.52
C THR A 109 -12.68 5.41 -17.04
N THR A 110 -12.45 6.61 -17.57
CA THR A 110 -12.50 6.91 -19.01
C THR A 110 -11.29 7.75 -19.41
N THR A 111 -10.81 7.59 -20.64
CA THR A 111 -9.71 8.41 -21.19
C THR A 111 -10.24 9.33 -22.27
N HIS A 112 -9.76 10.57 -22.24
CA HIS A 112 -10.24 11.64 -23.10
C HIS A 112 -9.06 12.39 -23.75
N PHE A 113 -9.27 12.87 -24.97
CA PHE A 113 -8.39 13.88 -25.56
C PHE A 113 -8.50 15.21 -24.79
N GLU A 114 -7.56 16.13 -25.02
CA GLU A 114 -7.56 17.46 -24.39
C GLU A 114 -8.83 18.27 -24.67
N ASN A 115 -9.52 17.97 -25.77
CA ASN A 115 -10.80 18.59 -26.12
C ASN A 115 -12.01 17.95 -25.40
N GLY A 116 -11.81 16.92 -24.57
CA GLY A 116 -12.80 16.19 -23.79
C GLY A 116 -13.51 15.03 -24.51
N LYS A 117 -13.26 14.80 -25.82
CA LYS A 117 -13.78 13.62 -26.52
C LYS A 117 -13.14 12.35 -25.97
N LEU A 118 -13.89 11.24 -25.97
CA LEU A 118 -13.33 9.93 -25.68
C LEU A 118 -12.21 9.57 -26.67
N THR A 119 -11.17 8.91 -26.19
CA THR A 119 -10.06 8.43 -27.02
C THR A 119 -10.34 7.08 -27.69
N HIS A 120 -11.30 6.31 -27.14
CA HIS A 120 -11.71 5.01 -27.62
C HIS A 120 -13.15 4.71 -27.17
N ASP A 121 -13.77 3.71 -27.80
CA ASP A 121 -15.11 3.24 -27.44
C ASP A 121 -15.02 2.20 -26.32
N GLY A 122 -14.94 2.68 -25.07
CA GLY A 122 -14.80 1.83 -23.90
C GLY A 122 -14.50 2.57 -22.60
N PHE A 123 -14.42 1.80 -21.52
CA PHE A 123 -14.08 2.29 -20.19
C PHE A 123 -13.38 1.20 -19.37
N TRP A 124 -12.62 1.62 -18.35
CA TRP A 124 -12.10 0.72 -17.32
C TRP A 124 -13.03 0.71 -16.11
N HIS A 125 -13.08 -0.41 -15.40
CA HIS A 125 -13.91 -0.56 -14.21
C HIS A 125 -13.22 -1.32 -13.09
N GLU A 126 -13.61 -1.02 -11.86
CA GLU A 126 -13.18 -1.72 -10.65
C GLU A 126 -14.27 -2.70 -10.17
N ASN A 127 -13.86 -3.78 -9.52
CA ASN A 127 -14.75 -4.92 -9.21
C ASN A 127 -15.36 -4.92 -7.81
N TRP A 128 -15.51 -3.76 -7.16
CA TRP A 128 -16.18 -3.66 -5.85
C TRP A 128 -17.66 -3.27 -5.98
N VAL A 129 -18.48 -3.58 -4.96
CA VAL A 129 -19.92 -3.26 -4.90
C VAL A 129 -20.23 -2.63 -3.55
N GLY A 130 -21.00 -1.54 -3.54
CA GLY A 130 -21.60 -0.96 -2.36
C GLY A 130 -20.72 0.02 -1.58
N GLY A 131 -19.45 0.19 -1.99
CA GLY A 131 -18.47 1.13 -1.44
C GLY A 131 -18.22 1.04 0.07
N PRO A 132 -17.14 1.67 0.58
CA PRO A 132 -16.98 1.87 2.00
C PRO A 132 -18.05 2.86 2.50
N VAL A 133 -18.65 2.57 3.65
CA VAL A 133 -19.65 3.46 4.26
C VAL A 133 -18.97 4.78 4.64
N ARG A 134 -19.50 5.90 4.13
CA ARG A 134 -19.01 7.25 4.46
C ARG A 134 -19.16 7.49 5.95
N ARG A 135 -18.04 7.48 6.67
CA ARG A 135 -18.01 7.84 8.10
C ARG A 135 -17.90 9.36 8.21
N THR A 136 -18.87 9.98 8.87
CA THR A 136 -18.73 11.37 9.32
C THR A 136 -17.64 11.40 10.38
N ARG A 137 -16.56 12.13 10.13
CA ARG A 137 -15.46 12.35 11.07
C ARG A 137 -15.62 13.74 11.70
N SER A 138 -15.22 13.89 12.96
CA SER A 138 -15.14 15.22 13.56
C SER A 138 -14.09 16.08 12.86
N THR A 139 -14.20 17.40 13.00
CA THR A 139 -13.23 18.35 12.43
C THR A 139 -11.81 18.06 12.92
N GLU A 140 -11.63 17.73 14.19
CA GLU A 140 -10.33 17.41 14.80
C GLU A 140 -9.75 16.13 14.20
N ALA A 141 -10.58 15.10 14.00
CA ALA A 141 -10.16 13.86 13.37
C ALA A 141 -9.75 14.07 11.90
N MET A 142 -10.44 14.97 11.18
CA MET A 142 -10.08 15.35 9.81
C MET A 142 -8.74 16.08 9.76
N ILE A 143 -8.53 17.10 10.61
CA ILE A 143 -7.26 17.83 10.71
C ILE A 143 -6.10 16.88 11.05
N ALA A 144 -6.31 15.98 12.02
CA ALA A 144 -5.30 14.99 12.40
C ALA A 144 -4.97 14.02 11.26
N TRP A 145 -5.97 13.62 10.48
CA TRP A 145 -5.78 12.78 9.30
C TRP A 145 -5.03 13.51 8.19
N GLU A 146 -5.41 14.74 7.84
CA GLU A 146 -4.73 15.57 6.85
C GLU A 146 -3.25 15.79 7.20
N ARG A 147 -2.96 16.09 8.47
CA ARG A 147 -1.59 16.21 8.97
C ARG A 147 -0.79 14.92 8.77
N ARG A 148 -1.38 13.76 9.03
CA ARG A 148 -0.72 12.46 8.81
C ARG A 148 -0.48 12.19 7.33
N VAL A 149 -1.42 12.55 6.46
CA VAL A 149 -1.23 12.45 5.00
C VAL A 149 -0.04 13.31 4.56
N GLN A 150 0.02 14.58 5.01
CA GLN A 150 1.14 15.47 4.71
C GLN A 150 2.48 14.90 5.20
N GLN A 151 2.53 14.40 6.43
CA GLN A 151 3.74 13.75 6.97
C GLN A 151 4.21 12.57 6.11
N LEU A 152 3.30 11.72 5.65
CA LEU A 152 3.63 10.58 4.78
C LEU A 152 4.08 11.03 3.39
N MET A 153 3.46 12.07 2.83
CA MET A 153 3.87 12.65 1.55
C MET A 153 5.27 13.26 1.64
N GLU A 154 5.56 14.00 2.71
CA GLU A 154 6.89 14.57 2.96
C GLU A 154 7.94 13.49 3.25
N GLY A 155 7.61 12.47 4.05
CA GLY A 155 8.51 11.34 4.29
C GLY A 155 8.86 10.63 2.98
N THR A 156 7.86 10.42 2.12
CA THR A 156 8.07 9.84 0.79
C THR A 156 8.99 10.71 -0.08
N SER A 157 8.84 12.04 -0.08
CA SER A 157 9.64 12.93 -0.92
C SER A 157 11.08 13.09 -0.42
N LYS A 158 11.28 13.09 0.91
CA LYS A 158 12.59 13.26 1.57
C LYS A 158 13.37 11.95 1.70
N SER A 159 12.72 10.79 1.58
CA SER A 159 13.38 9.49 1.75
C SER A 159 14.47 9.23 0.68
N PRO A 160 15.64 8.70 1.07
CA PRO A 160 16.67 8.25 0.11
C PRO A 160 16.17 7.15 -0.84
N TRP A 161 15.14 6.40 -0.44
CA TRP A 161 14.47 5.36 -1.24
C TRP A 161 13.05 5.76 -1.67
N ARG A 162 12.85 7.05 -1.99
CA ARG A 162 11.56 7.64 -2.39
C ARG A 162 10.77 6.82 -3.42
N ASP A 163 11.43 6.21 -4.40
CA ASP A 163 10.73 5.49 -5.47
C ASP A 163 10.22 4.14 -4.98
N SER A 164 10.96 3.47 -4.08
CA SER A 164 10.46 2.32 -3.34
C SER A 164 9.28 2.69 -2.43
N CYS A 165 9.33 3.84 -1.74
CA CYS A 165 8.20 4.35 -0.95
C CYS A 165 6.93 4.54 -1.79
N LYS A 166 7.05 5.17 -2.97
CA LYS A 166 5.92 5.34 -3.91
C LYS A 166 5.37 3.98 -4.37
N SER A 167 6.26 3.06 -4.77
CA SER A 167 5.85 1.72 -5.20
C SER A 167 5.14 0.97 -4.06
N ALA A 168 5.65 1.06 -2.83
CA ALA A 168 5.05 0.45 -1.65
C ALA A 168 3.66 1.04 -1.35
N ALA A 169 3.49 2.36 -1.47
CA ALA A 169 2.19 3.01 -1.30
C ALA A 169 1.16 2.56 -2.37
N ALA A 170 1.59 2.46 -3.64
CA ALA A 170 0.71 1.95 -4.70
C ALA A 170 0.31 0.49 -4.47
N ARG A 171 1.27 -0.37 -4.11
CA ARG A 171 1.03 -1.78 -3.77
C ARG A 171 0.12 -1.93 -2.56
N TYR A 172 0.28 -1.07 -1.55
CA TYR A 172 -0.59 -1.02 -0.38
C TYR A 172 -2.04 -0.82 -0.78
N LEU A 173 -2.32 0.19 -1.62
CA LEU A 173 -3.67 0.41 -2.07
C LEU A 173 -4.19 -0.79 -2.87
N LYS A 174 -3.45 -1.26 -3.88
CA LYS A 174 -3.86 -2.41 -4.71
C LYS A 174 -4.21 -3.64 -3.86
N ALA A 175 -3.43 -3.92 -2.82
CA ALA A 175 -3.68 -5.02 -1.91
C ALA A 175 -5.01 -4.86 -1.16
N PHE A 176 -5.21 -3.73 -0.48
CA PHE A 176 -6.32 -3.55 0.45
C PHE A 176 -7.58 -2.93 -0.19
N SER A 177 -7.49 -2.46 -1.44
CA SER A 177 -8.64 -2.05 -2.25
C SER A 177 -9.32 -3.23 -2.96
N ASN A 178 -8.72 -4.42 -2.94
CA ASN A 178 -9.30 -5.62 -3.53
C ASN A 178 -10.48 -6.13 -2.65
N PRO A 179 -11.66 -6.41 -3.22
CA PRO A 179 -12.77 -7.01 -2.49
C PRO A 179 -12.53 -8.48 -2.12
N ASN A 180 -11.69 -9.20 -2.85
CA ASN A 180 -11.29 -10.57 -2.55
C ASN A 180 -10.27 -10.58 -1.41
N LEU A 181 -10.71 -11.00 -0.22
CA LEU A 181 -9.90 -11.01 0.99
C LEU A 181 -8.68 -11.93 0.89
N GLU A 182 -8.78 -13.06 0.20
CA GLU A 182 -7.64 -13.95 0.01
C GLU A 182 -6.56 -13.28 -0.86
N GLU A 183 -6.97 -12.63 -1.94
CA GLU A 183 -6.07 -11.88 -2.81
C GLU A 183 -5.48 -10.66 -2.08
N SER A 184 -6.30 -9.95 -1.29
CA SER A 184 -5.83 -8.87 -0.41
C SER A 184 -4.76 -9.32 0.56
N PHE A 185 -4.94 -10.50 1.17
CA PHE A 185 -3.93 -11.07 2.07
C PHE A 185 -2.63 -11.38 1.32
N LEU A 186 -2.70 -12.05 0.16
CA LEU A 186 -1.53 -12.41 -0.63
C LEU A 186 -0.77 -11.18 -1.15
N GLU A 187 -1.47 -10.17 -1.64
CA GLU A 187 -0.85 -8.91 -2.07
C GLU A 187 -0.28 -8.12 -0.89
N GLY A 188 -0.95 -8.14 0.27
CA GLY A 188 -0.42 -7.58 1.51
C GLY A 188 0.87 -8.28 1.95
N TRP A 189 0.94 -9.60 1.82
CA TRP A 189 2.14 -10.38 2.10
C TRP A 189 3.28 -10.04 1.12
N ARG A 190 2.99 -9.94 -0.18
CA ARG A 190 3.97 -9.52 -1.19
C ARG A 190 4.50 -8.13 -0.89
N LEU A 191 3.65 -7.18 -0.51
CA LEU A 191 4.07 -5.86 -0.05
C LEU A 191 5.03 -5.97 1.12
N PHE A 192 4.69 -6.75 2.15
CA PHE A 192 5.55 -6.99 3.31
C PHE A 192 6.91 -7.56 2.91
N GLU A 193 6.96 -8.59 2.06
CA GLU A 193 8.22 -9.17 1.59
C GLU A 193 9.10 -8.13 0.88
N ASN A 194 8.50 -7.24 0.09
CA ASN A 194 9.21 -6.19 -0.65
C ASN A 194 9.82 -5.10 0.27
N ILE A 195 9.15 -4.72 1.36
CA ILE A 195 9.62 -3.63 2.23
C ILE A 195 10.50 -4.10 3.40
N SER A 196 10.45 -5.39 3.75
CA SER A 196 11.14 -5.97 4.92
C SER A 196 12.52 -6.57 4.62
N GLY A 197 12.93 -6.62 3.35
CA GLY A 197 14.27 -7.08 2.97
C GLY A 197 14.49 -7.18 1.47
N SER A 198 15.71 -7.54 1.10
CA SER A 198 16.04 -7.86 -0.29
C SER A 198 15.41 -9.19 -0.73
N ARG A 199 15.38 -9.44 -2.04
CA ARG A 199 14.81 -10.63 -2.69
C ARG A 199 15.23 -11.97 -2.09
N HIS A 200 16.42 -12.06 -1.50
CA HIS A 200 16.97 -13.30 -0.93
C HIS A 200 16.86 -13.39 0.59
N THR A 201 16.20 -12.41 1.23
CA THR A 201 15.99 -12.43 2.68
C THR A 201 15.04 -13.57 3.03
N LYS A 202 15.43 -14.42 3.98
CA LYS A 202 14.57 -15.51 4.44
C LYS A 202 13.39 -14.95 5.25
N ILE A 203 12.21 -15.55 5.09
CA ILE A 203 10.97 -15.15 5.80
C ILE A 203 11.15 -14.99 7.32
N PRO A 204 11.84 -15.89 8.05
CA PRO A 204 12.06 -15.70 9.49
C PRO A 204 12.79 -14.39 9.84
N ASN A 205 13.73 -13.96 9.01
CA ASN A 205 14.46 -12.71 9.21
C ASN A 205 13.57 -11.50 8.92
N GLN A 206 12.74 -11.57 7.87
CA GLN A 206 11.76 -10.52 7.56
C GLN A 206 10.76 -10.34 8.71
N ILE A 207 10.26 -11.44 9.28
CA ILE A 207 9.34 -11.41 10.43
C ILE A 207 10.03 -10.81 11.66
N LEU A 208 11.28 -11.18 11.93
CA LEU A 208 12.06 -10.62 13.03
C LEU A 208 12.25 -9.10 12.88
N ARG A 209 12.62 -8.63 11.69
CA ARG A 209 12.76 -7.19 11.40
C ARG A 209 11.44 -6.45 11.64
N ALA A 210 10.34 -7.00 11.14
CA ALA A 210 9.05 -6.39 11.33
C ALA A 210 8.59 -6.39 12.78
N SER A 211 8.85 -7.46 13.53
CA SER A 211 8.52 -7.48 14.95
C SER A 211 9.34 -6.46 15.75
N ASN A 212 10.58 -6.16 15.35
CA ASN A 212 11.46 -5.18 16.01
C ASN A 212 10.98 -3.72 15.86
N VAL A 213 9.99 -3.47 15.00
CA VAL A 213 9.30 -2.16 14.91
C VAL A 213 8.36 -1.92 16.09
N PHE A 214 7.91 -2.98 16.76
CA PHE A 214 6.89 -2.91 17.81
C PHE A 214 7.52 -3.00 19.20
N GLU A 215 6.90 -2.31 20.16
CA GLU A 215 7.27 -2.41 21.58
C GLU A 215 7.05 -3.86 22.09
N SER A 216 5.89 -4.44 21.81
CA SER A 216 5.56 -5.84 22.10
C SER A 216 6.08 -6.79 21.01
N ASN A 217 7.41 -6.83 20.83
CA ASN A 217 8.09 -7.61 19.79
C ASN A 217 7.60 -9.08 19.69
N THR A 218 7.48 -9.78 20.83
CA THR A 218 7.11 -11.20 20.86
C THR A 218 5.72 -11.46 20.26
N GLU A 219 4.74 -10.61 20.56
CA GLU A 219 3.37 -10.77 20.04
C GLU A 219 3.37 -10.66 18.51
N TYR A 220 4.00 -9.61 17.98
CA TYR A 220 4.06 -9.38 16.54
C TYR A 220 4.91 -10.42 15.81
N PHE A 221 5.92 -10.98 16.47
CA PHE A 221 6.67 -12.12 15.95
C PHE A 221 5.79 -13.37 15.80
N ILE A 222 4.92 -13.65 16.79
CA ILE A 222 3.94 -14.76 16.73
C ILE A 222 2.92 -14.51 15.62
N ILE A 223 2.38 -13.29 15.51
CA ILE A 223 1.45 -12.92 14.43
C ILE A 223 2.12 -13.10 13.06
N GLY A 224 3.36 -12.63 12.88
CA GLY A 224 4.09 -12.80 11.64
C GLY A 224 4.31 -14.27 11.27
N LYS A 225 4.59 -15.14 12.24
CA LYS A 225 4.67 -16.61 12.03
C LYS A 225 3.32 -17.20 11.62
N HIS A 226 2.23 -16.78 12.26
CA HIS A 226 0.89 -17.21 11.87
C HIS A 226 0.56 -16.82 10.43
N LEU A 227 0.83 -15.57 10.04
CA LEU A 227 0.63 -15.10 8.67
C LEU A 227 1.49 -15.88 7.65
N ALA A 228 2.76 -16.17 7.98
CA ALA A 228 3.62 -17.00 7.13
C ALA A 228 3.07 -18.42 6.91
N LEU A 229 2.56 -19.04 7.98
CA LEU A 229 1.90 -20.34 7.90
C LEU A 229 0.66 -20.28 6.99
N ARG A 230 -0.20 -19.26 7.15
CA ARG A 230 -1.38 -19.07 6.31
C ARG A 230 -1.03 -18.88 4.84
N ARG A 231 0.01 -18.09 4.54
CA ARG A 231 0.53 -17.92 3.17
C ARG A 231 0.99 -19.24 2.56
N ASN A 232 1.68 -20.08 3.32
CA ASN A 232 2.12 -21.40 2.83
C ASN A 232 0.93 -22.32 2.56
N LEU A 233 -0.06 -22.36 3.45
CA LEU A 233 -1.27 -23.16 3.25
C LEU A 233 -2.03 -22.75 1.97
N LEU A 234 -2.22 -21.45 1.74
CA LEU A 234 -2.81 -20.94 0.51
C LEU A 234 -2.02 -21.35 -0.74
N ALA A 235 -0.68 -21.24 -0.69
CA ALA A 235 0.18 -21.66 -1.80
C ALA A 235 0.08 -23.16 -2.12
N HIS A 236 -0.33 -23.98 -1.15
CA HIS A 236 -0.60 -25.41 -1.31
C HIS A 236 -2.07 -25.71 -1.66
N GLY A 237 -2.89 -24.70 -1.95
CA GLY A 237 -4.27 -24.86 -2.39
C GLY A 237 -5.30 -25.01 -1.25
N HIS A 238 -4.90 -24.79 0.01
CA HIS A 238 -5.84 -24.76 1.12
C HIS A 238 -6.48 -23.38 1.22
N ALA A 239 -7.75 -23.25 0.81
CA ALA A 239 -8.49 -21.99 0.89
C ALA A 239 -8.66 -21.50 2.34
N ILE A 240 -8.70 -20.18 2.53
CA ILE A 240 -9.13 -19.60 3.80
C ILE A 240 -10.65 -19.77 3.90
N THR A 241 -11.15 -20.31 5.01
CA THR A 241 -12.59 -20.38 5.28
C THR A 241 -13.18 -18.97 5.28
N ALA A 242 -14.40 -18.79 4.77
CA ALA A 242 -15.00 -17.46 4.60
C ALA A 242 -15.04 -16.64 5.91
N ASP A 243 -15.19 -17.32 7.05
CA ASP A 243 -15.25 -16.69 8.38
C ASP A 243 -13.86 -16.25 8.90
N ASP A 244 -12.77 -16.85 8.43
CA ASP A 244 -11.39 -16.51 8.82
C ASP A 244 -10.79 -15.41 7.91
N GLY A 245 -11.35 -15.19 6.71
CA GLY A 245 -10.79 -14.31 5.69
C GLY A 245 -10.59 -12.87 6.17
N GLU A 246 -11.60 -12.30 6.81
CA GLU A 246 -11.47 -10.94 7.36
C GLU A 246 -10.41 -10.89 8.46
N THR A 247 -10.44 -11.84 9.40
CA THR A 247 -9.47 -11.90 10.50
C THR A 247 -8.04 -11.92 9.98
N VAL A 248 -7.74 -12.77 9.00
CA VAL A 248 -6.39 -12.90 8.43
C VAL A 248 -5.95 -11.62 7.72
N VAL A 249 -6.83 -10.99 6.93
CA VAL A 249 -6.49 -9.72 6.25
C VAL A 249 -6.28 -8.59 7.26
N PHE A 250 -7.10 -8.49 8.31
CA PHE A 250 -6.92 -7.47 9.34
C PHE A 250 -5.65 -7.70 10.17
N GLN A 251 -5.26 -8.96 10.44
CA GLN A 251 -3.95 -9.27 11.01
C GLN A 251 -2.81 -8.82 10.08
N MET A 252 -2.92 -9.08 8.78
CA MET A 252 -1.95 -8.62 7.78
C MET A 252 -1.85 -7.10 7.74
N LEU A 253 -2.99 -6.39 7.75
CA LEU A 253 -3.05 -4.93 7.82
C LEU A 253 -2.35 -4.41 9.08
N ARG A 254 -2.68 -4.98 10.25
CA ARG A 254 -2.10 -4.62 11.56
C ARG A 254 -0.59 -4.86 11.62
N PHE A 255 -0.11 -5.86 10.88
CA PHE A 255 1.30 -6.19 10.77
C PHE A 255 2.04 -5.24 9.81
N VAL A 256 1.49 -4.97 8.62
CA VAL A 256 2.19 -4.22 7.57
C VAL A 256 2.12 -2.71 7.73
N VAL A 257 0.99 -2.17 8.20
CA VAL A 257 0.76 -0.71 8.28
C VAL A 257 1.79 0.00 9.16
N PRO A 258 2.06 -0.46 10.40
CA PRO A 258 3.04 0.21 11.26
C PRO A 258 4.47 0.12 10.70
N PHE A 259 4.82 -1.02 10.10
CA PHE A 259 6.11 -1.20 9.44
C PHE A 259 6.28 -0.24 8.26
N LEU A 260 5.29 -0.21 7.35
CA LEU A 260 5.29 0.66 6.18
C LEU A 260 5.38 2.14 6.55
N LYS A 261 4.69 2.55 7.63
CA LYS A 261 4.81 3.93 8.15
C LYS A 261 6.23 4.27 8.55
N ARG A 262 6.91 3.40 9.31
CA ARG A 262 8.31 3.67 9.72
C ARG A 262 9.25 3.68 8.53
N TYR A 263 9.04 2.76 7.60
CA TYR A 263 9.80 2.67 6.35
C TYR A 263 9.65 3.93 5.48
N ILE A 264 8.45 4.51 5.39
CA ILE A 264 8.20 5.76 4.64
C ILE A 264 8.74 6.98 5.38
N LEU A 265 8.47 7.08 6.69
CA LEU A 265 8.81 8.28 7.46
C LEU A 265 10.31 8.40 7.71
N ASN A 266 11.04 7.27 7.75
CA ASN A 266 12.48 7.22 7.99
C ASN A 266 12.94 8.22 9.07
N SER A 267 12.29 8.21 10.23
CA SER A 267 12.48 9.25 11.25
C SER A 267 13.89 9.27 11.86
N LEU A 268 14.68 8.22 11.62
CA LEU A 268 16.07 8.10 12.07
C LEU A 268 17.08 8.45 10.96
N ASN A 269 16.62 8.91 9.79
CA ASN A 269 17.43 9.37 8.67
C ASN A 269 18.46 8.35 8.15
N PHE A 270 18.08 7.08 8.05
CA PHE A 270 18.94 6.08 7.39
C PHE A 270 19.15 6.49 5.93
N GLN A 271 20.34 6.23 5.39
CA GLN A 271 20.78 6.64 4.05
C GLN A 271 20.39 5.62 2.97
N SER A 272 20.05 4.39 3.36
CA SER A 272 19.61 3.34 2.44
C SER A 272 18.63 2.36 3.08
N GLU A 273 17.87 1.63 2.25
CA GLU A 273 17.00 0.55 2.74
C GLU A 273 17.79 -0.53 3.48
N LYS A 274 19.01 -0.81 3.01
CA LYS A 274 19.89 -1.80 3.61
C LYS A 274 20.27 -1.41 5.04
N GLU A 275 20.64 -0.16 5.27
CA GLU A 275 20.95 0.34 6.61
C GLU A 275 19.72 0.26 7.54
N PHE A 276 18.53 0.62 7.03
CA PHE A 276 17.29 0.46 7.77
C PHE A 276 17.04 -1.02 8.17
N TRP A 277 17.27 -1.96 7.25
CA TRP A 277 17.12 -3.39 7.55
C TRP A 277 18.18 -3.92 8.52
N GLU A 278 19.43 -3.50 8.39
CA GLU A 278 20.53 -3.87 9.29
C GLU A 278 20.27 -3.37 10.72
N PHE A 279 19.72 -2.15 10.86
CA PHE A 279 19.25 -1.63 12.13
C PHE A 279 18.16 -2.53 12.74
N LEU A 280 17.19 -2.96 11.91
CA LEU A 280 16.13 -3.86 12.36
C LEU A 280 16.59 -5.29 12.62
N ASP A 281 17.77 -5.70 12.17
CA ASP A 281 18.40 -6.99 12.52
C ASP A 281 19.11 -6.95 13.89
N LEU A 282 19.20 -5.77 14.52
CA LEU A 282 19.77 -5.65 15.85
C LEU A 282 18.83 -6.28 16.90
N PRO A 283 19.39 -6.92 17.94
CA PRO A 283 18.58 -7.48 19.01
C PRO A 283 17.77 -6.40 19.74
N ALA A 284 16.49 -6.64 20.00
CA ALA A 284 15.65 -5.72 20.76
C ALA A 284 16.02 -5.65 22.26
N GLN A 285 16.52 -6.76 22.83
CA GLN A 285 16.85 -6.87 24.26
C GLN A 285 18.28 -6.40 24.54
N ASN A 286 18.46 -5.62 25.62
CA ASN A 286 19.76 -5.08 26.04
C ASN A 286 20.83 -6.16 26.22
N ASP A 287 20.50 -7.24 26.91
CA ASP A 287 21.48 -8.30 27.20
C ASP A 287 21.97 -8.98 25.92
N LYS A 288 21.08 -9.14 24.94
CA LYS A 288 21.44 -9.66 23.61
C LYS A 288 22.26 -8.66 22.79
N ARG A 289 22.04 -7.35 22.97
CA ARG A 289 22.88 -6.30 22.35
C ARG A 289 24.29 -6.30 22.95
N VAL A 290 24.41 -6.42 24.27
CA VAL A 290 25.70 -6.51 24.97
C VAL A 290 26.45 -7.77 24.50
N ALA A 291 25.79 -8.93 24.48
CA ALA A 291 26.39 -10.17 24.00
C ALA A 291 26.89 -10.05 22.55
N LYS A 292 26.10 -9.47 21.64
CA LYS A 292 26.47 -9.26 20.23
C LYS A 292 27.61 -8.26 20.06
N ARG A 293 27.70 -7.23 20.92
CA ARG A 293 28.83 -6.28 20.95
C ARG A 293 30.13 -6.99 21.33
N SER A 294 30.11 -7.77 22.41
CA SER A 294 31.28 -8.54 22.86
C SER A 294 31.72 -9.57 21.83
N GLU A 295 30.79 -10.20 21.10
CA GLU A 295 31.12 -11.09 19.99
C GLU A 295 31.83 -10.35 18.84
N HIS A 296 31.36 -9.15 18.47
CA HIS A 296 32.00 -8.32 17.45
C HIS A 296 33.40 -7.83 17.87
N GLU A 297 33.56 -7.38 19.11
CA GLU A 297 34.87 -7.00 19.67
C GLU A 297 35.85 -8.18 19.60
N ARG A 298 35.41 -9.38 19.97
CA ARG A 298 36.20 -10.61 19.85
C ARG A 298 36.55 -10.95 18.40
N GLN A 299 35.64 -10.76 17.45
CA GLN A 299 35.94 -10.98 16.02
C GLN A 299 36.98 -9.98 15.50
N LEU A 300 36.90 -8.71 15.88
CA LEU A 300 37.90 -7.71 15.53
C LEU A 300 39.27 -8.05 16.11
N GLU A 301 39.34 -8.51 17.35
CA GLU A 301 40.58 -9.01 17.96
C GLU A 301 41.16 -10.20 17.18
N LEU A 302 40.31 -11.15 16.76
CA LEU A 302 40.75 -12.30 15.97
C LEU A 302 41.24 -11.88 14.58
N LEU A 303 40.59 -10.91 13.94
CA LEU A 303 41.04 -10.37 12.65
C LEU A 303 42.39 -9.64 12.79
N ALA A 304 42.58 -8.86 13.84
CA ALA A 304 43.87 -8.21 14.14
C ALA A 304 44.98 -9.25 14.38
N LYS A 305 44.69 -10.32 15.13
CA LYS A 305 45.61 -11.45 15.31
C LYS A 305 45.90 -12.17 14.00
N ALA A 306 44.89 -12.36 13.15
CA ALA A 306 45.06 -13.00 11.85
C ALA A 306 45.86 -12.15 10.86
N ALA A 307 45.70 -10.82 10.89
CA ALA A 307 46.50 -9.88 10.11
C ALA A 307 47.96 -9.86 10.60
N SER A 308 48.17 -9.83 11.92
CA SER A 308 49.50 -9.96 12.53
C SER A 308 50.16 -11.30 12.19
N PHE A 309 49.43 -12.41 12.24
CA PHE A 309 49.92 -13.74 11.85
C PHE A 309 50.33 -13.81 10.37
N ARG A 310 49.62 -13.07 9.50
CA ARG A 310 49.89 -13.01 8.06
C ARG A 310 50.91 -11.95 7.66
N ASN A 311 51.50 -11.23 8.62
CA ASN A 311 52.36 -10.06 8.38
C ASN A 311 51.68 -9.00 7.48
N GLU A 312 50.36 -8.90 7.52
CA GLU A 312 49.55 -7.90 6.80
C GLU A 312 49.48 -6.56 7.56
N THR A 313 50.39 -6.32 8.51
CA THR A 313 50.53 -5.01 9.15
C THR A 313 51.17 -4.03 8.17
N ASP A 314 50.32 -3.28 7.46
CA ASP A 314 50.73 -2.11 6.70
C ASP A 314 51.30 -1.01 7.62
N TRP A 315 52.22 -0.26 7.02
CA TRP A 315 52.95 0.91 7.51
C TRP A 315 52.06 2.10 7.86
#